data_AF-A0A7S2L3R1-F1
#
_entry.id   AF-A0A7S2L3R1-F1
#
_cell.length_a   1.000
_cell.length_b   1.000
_cell.length_c   1.000
_cell.angle_alpha   90.00
_cell.angle_beta   90.00
_cell.angle_gamma   90.00
#
_symmetry.space_group_name_H-M   'P 1'
#
loop_
_entity.id
_entity.type
_entity.pdbx_description
1 polymer ?
#
loop_
_entity_poly.entity_id
_entity_poly.type
_entity_poly.pdbx_seq_one_letter_code
_entity_poly.pdbx_strand_id
1 'polypeptide(L)'
;SAIAVGGPSMQGHEVIVTQMERGAIMVDGQVQCAGFPSTCGTSDGLVTVAYNGDGKLVDAAQSHLEKRIVHIDVPFGVHIQVMRWANHVNAHITMPPHVD
;
A
#
# COMPACT_ATOMS: atom_id res chain seq x y z
N SER A 1 -5.88 -12.78 0.89
CA SER A 1 -5.46 -12.12 -0.37
C SER A 1 -4.28 -11.19 -0.11
N ALA A 2 -3.50 -10.90 -1.15
CA ALA A 2 -2.35 -10.01 -1.10
C ALA A 2 -2.24 -9.18 -2.39
N ILE A 3 -1.62 -8.02 -2.29
CA ILE A 3 -1.14 -7.22 -3.42
C ILE A 3 0.36 -7.03 -3.23
N ALA A 4 1.13 -7.36 -4.25
CA ALA A 4 2.57 -7.16 -4.30
C ALA A 4 2.90 -6.10 -5.36
N VAL A 5 3.77 -5.17 -5.04
CA VAL A 5 4.24 -4.09 -5.92
C VAL A 5 5.76 -4.11 -5.94
N GLY A 6 6.35 -4.16 -7.13
CA GLY A 6 7.78 -4.23 -7.34
C GLY A 6 8.14 -3.95 -8.80
N GLY A 7 9.43 -3.98 -9.13
CA GLY A 7 9.90 -3.92 -10.50
C GLY A 7 11.20 -3.13 -10.69
N PRO A 8 11.70 -3.03 -11.94
CA PRO A 8 12.95 -2.31 -12.23
C PRO A 8 12.91 -0.83 -11.84
N SER A 9 11.75 -0.19 -11.96
CA SER A 9 11.55 1.20 -11.54
C SER A 9 11.77 1.40 -10.05
N MET A 10 11.50 0.37 -9.24
CA MET A 10 11.72 0.35 -7.79
C MET A 10 13.09 -0.23 -7.43
N GLN A 11 14.02 -0.36 -8.38
CA GLN A 11 15.38 -0.88 -8.15
C GLN A 11 15.43 -2.26 -7.46
N GLY A 12 14.41 -3.09 -7.68
CA GLY A 12 14.29 -4.41 -7.05
C GLY A 12 13.65 -4.41 -5.67
N HIS A 13 13.29 -3.24 -5.12
CA HIS A 13 12.47 -3.16 -3.91
C HIS A 13 11.07 -3.73 -4.14
N GLU A 14 10.50 -4.30 -3.08
CA GLU A 14 9.17 -4.91 -3.10
C GLU A 14 8.35 -4.49 -1.88
N VAL A 15 7.08 -4.17 -2.11
CA VAL A 15 6.08 -3.98 -1.05
C VAL A 15 4.97 -5.01 -1.21
N ILE A 16 4.71 -5.78 -0.16
CA ILE A 16 3.60 -6.74 -0.11
C ILE A 16 2.61 -6.30 0.98
N VAL A 17 1.37 -6.09 0.58
CA VAL A 17 0.26 -5.76 1.49
C VAL A 17 -0.75 -6.91 1.50
N THR A 18 -1.08 -7.39 2.68
CA THR A 18 -2.02 -8.51 2.88
C THR A 18 -3.24 -8.08 3.71
N GLN A 19 -4.25 -8.93 3.81
CA GLN A 19 -5.41 -8.72 4.71
C GLN A 19 -5.01 -8.60 6.20
N MET A 20 -5.93 -8.22 7.08
CA MET A 20 -5.62 -7.95 8.50
C MET A 20 -5.53 -9.17 9.43
N GLU A 21 -6.49 -10.09 9.40
CA GLU A 21 -6.59 -11.23 10.34
C GLU A 21 -5.32 -12.10 10.43
N ARG A 22 -4.58 -12.28 9.33
CA ARG A 22 -3.39 -13.15 9.29
C ARG A 22 -2.22 -12.57 8.51
N GLY A 23 -2.23 -11.25 8.30
CA GLY A 23 -1.36 -10.63 7.33
C GLY A 23 -0.58 -9.43 7.89
N ALA A 24 0.53 -9.13 7.23
CA ALA A 24 1.39 -8.00 7.50
C ALA A 24 1.54 -7.08 6.27
N ILE A 25 2.14 -5.92 6.51
CA ILE A 25 2.74 -5.08 5.48
C ILE A 25 4.23 -5.44 5.48
N MET A 26 4.76 -5.83 4.33
CA MET A 26 6.16 -6.19 4.17
C MET A 26 6.84 -5.26 3.17
N VAL A 27 8.05 -4.83 3.50
CA VAL A 27 8.95 -4.09 2.60
C VAL A 27 10.26 -4.86 2.57
N ASP A 28 10.70 -5.28 1.39
CA ASP A 28 11.89 -6.12 1.16
C ASP A 28 11.94 -7.37 2.06
N GLY A 29 10.80 -8.05 2.19
CA GLY A 29 10.65 -9.26 2.99
C GLY A 29 10.63 -9.04 4.51
N GLN A 30 10.74 -7.80 4.99
CA GLN A 30 10.66 -7.47 6.42
C GLN A 30 9.28 -6.92 6.78
N VAL A 31 8.72 -7.38 7.91
CA VAL A 31 7.49 -6.80 8.45
C VAL A 31 7.77 -5.37 8.88
N GLN A 32 7.08 -4.41 8.28
CA GLN A 32 7.14 -2.99 8.61
C GLN A 32 5.72 -2.43 8.81
N CYS A 33 5.61 -1.16 9.22
CA CYS A 33 4.31 -0.51 9.44
C CYS A 33 3.34 -1.32 10.36
N ALA A 34 3.87 -1.97 11.40
CA ALA A 34 3.07 -2.83 12.28
C ALA A 34 2.08 -2.06 13.17
N GLY A 35 2.36 -0.77 13.43
CA GLY A 35 1.46 0.13 14.16
C GLY A 35 0.45 0.83 13.27
N PHE A 36 -0.62 1.37 13.86
CA PHE A 36 -1.60 2.18 13.15
C PHE A 36 -1.96 3.44 13.96
N PRO A 37 -1.78 4.66 13.41
CA PRO A 37 -1.13 4.94 12.13
C PRO A 37 0.39 4.68 12.18
N SER A 38 1.03 4.45 11.03
CA SER A 38 2.50 4.36 10.93
C SER A 38 3.01 4.74 9.54
N THR A 39 4.31 5.02 9.46
CA THR A 39 5.03 5.21 8.19
C THR A 39 6.25 4.29 8.17
N CYS A 40 6.61 3.85 6.98
CA CYS A 40 7.75 2.99 6.72
C CYS A 40 8.18 3.12 5.25
N GLY A 41 9.11 2.30 4.77
CA GLY A 41 9.58 2.37 3.39
C GLY A 41 10.95 1.76 3.21
N THR A 42 11.52 1.97 2.04
CA THR A 42 12.90 1.58 1.73
C THR A 42 13.87 2.60 2.33
N SER A 43 15.06 2.14 2.72
CA SER A 43 16.05 2.99 3.39
C SER A 43 16.61 4.11 2.50
N ASP A 44 16.55 3.92 1.19
CA ASP A 44 16.95 4.89 0.17
C ASP A 44 15.84 5.93 -0.15
N GLY A 45 14.65 5.76 0.43
CA GLY A 45 13.50 6.63 0.21
C GLY A 45 12.84 6.48 -1.17
N LEU A 46 13.22 5.49 -1.98
CA LEU A 46 12.64 5.26 -3.30
C LEU A 46 11.18 4.83 -3.22
N VAL A 47 10.82 4.11 -2.16
CA VAL A 47 9.46 3.67 -1.87
C VAL A 47 9.06 4.15 -0.49
N THR A 48 7.97 4.91 -0.41
CA THR A 48 7.41 5.35 0.87
C THR A 48 6.06 4.72 1.10
N VAL A 49 5.82 4.29 2.35
CA VAL A 49 4.60 3.61 2.75
C VAL A 49 4.00 4.34 3.96
N ALA A 50 2.70 4.63 3.90
CA ALA A 50 1.94 5.13 5.04
C ALA A 50 0.73 4.22 5.29
N TYR A 51 0.54 3.82 6.55
CA TYR A 51 -0.61 3.02 6.97
C TYR A 51 -1.51 3.85 7.90
N ASN A 52 -2.66 4.29 7.39
CA ASN A 52 -3.58 5.18 8.10
C ASN A 52 -5.04 5.03 7.61
N GLY A 53 -5.92 5.93 8.04
CA GLY A 53 -7.35 5.94 7.68
C GLY A 53 -7.71 6.93 6.57
N ASP A 54 -6.74 7.56 5.92
CA ASP A 54 -6.98 8.58 4.91
C ASP A 54 -7.27 7.97 3.53
N GLY A 55 -8.02 8.70 2.70
CA GLY A 55 -8.38 8.25 1.35
C GLY A 55 -9.84 7.87 1.18
N LYS A 56 -10.20 7.47 -0.05
CA LYS A 56 -11.56 7.12 -0.45
C LYS A 56 -11.65 5.61 -0.66
N LEU A 57 -12.70 4.99 -0.13
CA LEU A 57 -12.94 3.57 -0.35
C LEU A 57 -13.21 3.30 -1.83
N VAL A 58 -12.70 2.16 -2.32
CA VAL A 58 -13.06 1.61 -3.62
C VAL A 58 -14.54 1.21 -3.64
N ASP A 59 -15.08 0.75 -2.50
CA ASP A 59 -16.49 0.44 -2.31
C ASP A 59 -17.13 1.38 -1.28
N ALA A 60 -18.07 2.20 -1.74
CA ALA A 60 -18.80 3.14 -0.87
C ALA A 60 -19.71 2.43 0.15
N ALA A 61 -20.14 1.19 -0.10
CA ALA A 61 -20.99 0.44 0.83
C ALA A 61 -20.28 0.14 2.16
N GLN A 62 -18.94 0.15 2.16
CA GLN A 62 -18.11 -0.10 3.34
C GLN A 62 -17.70 1.17 4.09
N SER A 63 -18.30 2.33 3.77
CA SER A 63 -17.95 3.62 4.39
C SER A 63 -18.15 3.71 5.90
N HIS A 64 -18.92 2.78 6.46
CA HIS A 64 -19.19 2.68 7.89
C HIS A 64 -18.09 1.92 8.66
N LEU A 65 -17.16 1.25 7.96
CA LEU A 65 -16.05 0.51 8.58
C LEU A 65 -14.82 1.42 8.73
N GLU A 66 -14.02 1.15 9.78
CA GLU A 66 -12.75 1.85 9.96
C GLU A 66 -11.82 1.57 8.77
N LYS A 67 -11.33 2.63 8.15
CA LYS A 67 -10.43 2.54 7.02
C LYS A 67 -9.05 2.11 7.48
N ARG A 68 -8.52 1.09 6.83
CA ARG A 68 -7.17 0.56 7.05
C ARG A 68 -6.45 0.58 5.71
N ILE A 69 -5.90 1.73 5.36
CA ILE A 69 -5.39 2.01 4.01
C ILE A 69 -3.87 2.10 4.04
N VAL A 70 -3.24 1.31 3.19
CA VAL A 70 -1.81 1.38 2.92
C VAL A 70 -1.60 2.21 1.66
N HIS A 71 -1.02 3.37 1.83
CA HIS A 71 -0.57 4.24 0.76
C HIS A 71 0.85 3.84 0.40
N ILE A 72 1.09 3.58 -0.88
CA ILE A 72 2.41 3.24 -1.42
C ILE A 72 2.70 4.24 -2.53
N ASP A 73 3.71 5.07 -2.31
CA ASP A 73 4.26 5.93 -3.35
C ASP A 73 5.53 5.28 -3.89
N VAL A 74 5.55 5.08 -5.21
CA VAL A 74 6.68 4.51 -5.94
C VAL A 74 7.11 5.46 -7.05
N PRO A 75 8.25 5.21 -7.74
CA PRO A 75 8.75 6.10 -8.78
C PRO A 75 7.75 6.39 -9.90
N PHE A 76 8.01 7.49 -10.61
CA PHE A 76 7.17 8.01 -11.71
C PHE A 76 5.77 8.49 -11.28
N GLY A 77 5.59 8.85 -10.00
CA GLY A 77 4.34 9.41 -9.50
C GLY A 77 3.20 8.39 -9.41
N VAL A 78 3.52 7.10 -9.42
CA VAL A 78 2.53 6.04 -9.21
C VAL A 78 2.18 5.99 -7.73
N HIS A 79 0.89 6.15 -7.43
CA HIS A 79 0.34 6.07 -6.09
C HIS A 79 -0.64 4.90 -6.00
N ILE A 80 -0.44 4.01 -5.03
CA ILE A 80 -1.33 2.89 -4.77
C ILE A 80 -1.96 3.05 -3.38
N GLN A 81 -3.28 2.94 -3.31
CA GLN A 81 -4.01 2.78 -2.06
C GLN A 81 -4.50 1.35 -1.96
N VAL A 82 -3.99 0.60 -0.99
CA VAL A 82 -4.46 -0.76 -0.68
C VAL A 82 -5.34 -0.72 0.57
N MET A 83 -6.62 -0.98 0.41
CA MET A 83 -7.56 -1.13 1.52
C MET A 83 -7.41 -2.54 2.10
N ARG A 84 -7.02 -2.63 3.37
CA ARG A 84 -6.91 -3.88 4.12
C ARG A 84 -8.21 -4.16 4.84
N TRP A 85 -8.91 -5.21 4.44
CA TRP A 85 -10.06 -5.74 5.15
C TRP A 85 -9.65 -6.92 6.03
N ALA A 86 -10.58 -7.40 6.85
CA ALA A 86 -10.35 -8.56 7.71
C ALA A 86 -9.82 -9.77 6.93
N ASN A 87 -10.46 -10.11 5.80
CA ASN A 87 -10.19 -11.33 5.04
C ASN A 87 -9.73 -11.10 3.58
N HIS A 88 -9.75 -9.86 3.08
CA HIS A 88 -9.38 -9.54 1.70
C HIS A 88 -8.72 -8.16 1.58
N VAL A 89 -8.30 -7.82 0.36
CA VAL A 89 -7.72 -6.51 0.03
C VAL A 89 -8.27 -6.04 -1.32
N ASN A 90 -8.35 -4.72 -1.49
CA ASN A 90 -8.70 -4.07 -2.75
C ASN A 90 -7.68 -2.96 -2.97
N ALA A 91 -7.43 -2.58 -4.22
CA ALA A 91 -6.55 -1.46 -4.52
C ALA A 91 -7.18 -0.45 -5.47
N HIS A 92 -6.76 0.79 -5.28
CA HIS A 92 -6.91 1.88 -6.24
C HIS A 92 -5.53 2.36 -6.63
N ILE A 93 -5.22 2.35 -7.92
CA ILE A 93 -3.92 2.74 -8.46
C ILE A 93 -4.13 4.00 -9.29
N THR A 94 -3.36 5.04 -8.99
CA THR A 94 -3.31 6.29 -9.76
C THR A 94 -1.93 6.44 -10.35
N MET A 95 -1.86 6.70 -11.66
CA MET A 95 -0.62 6.90 -12.39
C MET A 95 -0.76 8.16 -13.25
N PRO A 96 0.28 8.99 -13.39
CA PRO A 96 0.25 10.08 -14.34
C PRO A 96 0.18 9.53 -15.78
N PRO A 97 -0.40 10.29 -16.72
CA PRO A 97 -0.34 9.93 -18.13
C PRO A 97 1.12 9.83 -18.57
N HIS A 98 1.43 8.83 -19.38
CA HIS A 98 2.72 8.77 -20.05
C HIS A 98 2.79 9.93 -21.05
N VAL A 99 3.89 10.68 -21.00
CA VAL A 99 4.21 11.72 -21.98
C VAL A 99 5.53 11.31 -22.60
N ASP A 100 5.49 11.00 -23.90
CA ASP A 100 6.66 10.70 -24.72
C ASP A 100 7.56 11.94 -24.92
#